data_AF-A0A927UQC3-F1
#
_entry.id   AF-A0A927UQC3-F1
#
_cell.length_a   1.000
_cell.length_b   1.000
_cell.length_c   1.000
_cell.angle_alpha   90.00
_cell.angle_beta   90.00
_cell.angle_gamma   90.00
#
_symmetry.space_group_name_H-M   'P 1'
#
loop_
_entity.id
_entity.type
_entity.pdbx_description
1 polymer ?
#
loop_
_entity_poly.entity_id
_entity_poly.type
_entity_poly.pdbx_seq_one_letter_code
_entity_poly.pdbx_strand_id
1 'polypeptide(L)'
;MTKASKRYYSDIKTLIPSKGKYERDLLKNIKSRIIELEATDENITYSTLEDILGSPTELLNDYYTNVDTEYLLKRLHTTKIVRGVVFIILILAISAFTVKSCLDIMSYYEGKQAYINREIIIIE
;
A
#
# COMPACT_ATOMS: atom_id res chain seq x y z
N MET A 1 -3.38 27.95 7.47
CA MET A 1 -4.02 27.39 6.26
C MET A 1 -5.39 27.99 6.05
N THR A 2 -5.44 29.03 5.21
CA THR A 2 -6.63 29.66 4.66
C THR A 2 -7.42 28.69 3.78
N LYS A 3 -8.64 29.06 3.40
CA LYS A 3 -9.51 28.23 2.55
C LYS A 3 -8.90 27.96 1.17
N ALA A 4 -8.15 28.91 0.62
CA ALA A 4 -7.46 28.78 -0.67
C ALA A 4 -6.32 27.77 -0.61
N SER A 5 -5.46 27.86 0.40
CA SER A 5 -4.33 26.95 0.62
C SER A 5 -4.77 25.51 0.88
N LYS A 6 -5.87 25.32 1.61
CA LYS A 6 -6.46 23.98 1.80
C LYS A 6 -6.96 23.37 0.49
N ARG A 7 -7.54 24.18 -0.39
CA ARG A 7 -8.03 23.73 -1.71
C ARG A 7 -6.85 23.29 -2.58
N TYR A 8 -5.84 24.14 -2.73
CA TYR A 8 -4.62 23.84 -3.49
C TYR A 8 -3.92 22.55 -2.99
N TYR A 9 -3.76 22.39 -1.68
CA TYR A 9 -3.19 21.16 -1.11
C TYR A 9 -4.05 19.91 -1.36
N SER A 10 -5.38 20.06 -1.37
CA SER A 10 -6.30 18.96 -1.66
C SER A 10 -6.23 18.53 -3.13
N ASP A 11 -6.07 19.48 -4.04
CA ASP A 11 -5.97 19.21 -5.48
C ASP A 11 -4.68 18.42 -5.78
N ILE A 12 -3.54 18.84 -5.21
CA ILE A 12 -2.28 18.09 -5.29
C ILE A 12 -2.44 16.67 -4.74
N LYS A 13 -3.07 16.54 -3.57
CA LYS A 13 -3.27 15.22 -2.93
C LYS A 13 -4.13 14.28 -3.78
N THR A 14 -5.03 14.81 -4.60
CA THR A 14 -5.93 14.04 -5.47
C THR A 14 -5.23 13.59 -6.75
N LEU A 15 -4.28 14.40 -7.24
CA LEU A 15 -3.50 14.10 -8.45
C LEU A 15 -2.45 13.00 -8.24
N ILE A 16 -2.01 12.76 -7.00
CA ILE A 16 -0.98 11.76 -6.73
C ILE A 16 -1.59 10.34 -6.76
N PRO A 17 -1.09 9.43 -7.62
CA PRO A 17 -1.65 8.09 -7.78
C PRO A 17 -1.40 7.14 -6.61
N SER A 18 -0.37 7.38 -5.79
CA SER A 18 -0.08 6.56 -4.60
C SER A 18 0.39 7.41 -3.41
N LYS A 19 0.31 6.90 -2.19
CA LYS A 19 0.74 7.61 -0.96
C LYS A 19 1.93 6.90 -0.32
N GLY A 20 2.90 6.51 -1.15
CA GLY A 20 4.17 5.94 -0.71
C GLY A 20 5.00 6.91 0.11
N LYS A 21 6.13 6.43 0.65
CA LYS A 21 7.00 7.20 1.54
C LYS A 21 7.45 8.54 0.93
N TYR A 22 7.77 8.53 -0.36
CA TYR A 22 8.27 9.69 -1.10
C TYR A 22 7.16 10.68 -1.46
N GLU A 23 6.00 10.19 -1.88
CA GLU A 23 4.82 11.02 -2.15
C GLU A 23 4.34 11.74 -0.87
N ARG A 24 4.46 11.07 0.29
CA ARG A 24 4.20 11.69 1.60
C ARG A 24 5.22 12.77 1.95
N ASP A 25 6.47 12.60 1.56
CA ASP A 25 7.54 13.57 1.82
C ASP A 25 7.40 14.81 0.93
N LEU A 26 7.07 14.61 -0.35
CA LEU A 26 6.67 15.68 -1.27
C LEU A 26 5.51 16.49 -0.70
N LEU A 27 4.43 15.84 -0.28
CA LEU A 27 3.27 16.52 0.31
C LEU A 27 3.64 17.31 1.57
N LYS A 28 4.56 16.80 2.41
CA LYS A 28 5.05 17.54 3.57
C LYS A 28 5.85 18.78 3.20
N ASN A 29 6.73 18.67 2.21
CA ASN A 29 7.51 19.79 1.70
C ASN A 29 6.59 20.88 1.13
N ILE A 30 5.64 20.50 0.28
CA ILE A 30 4.64 21.42 -0.30
C ILE A 30 3.83 22.09 0.81
N LYS A 31 3.34 21.32 1.79
CA LYS A 31 2.59 21.86 2.92
C LYS A 31 3.41 22.88 3.71
N SER A 32 4.70 22.63 3.91
CA SER A 32 5.59 23.53 4.65
C SER A 32 5.80 24.84 3.88
N ARG A 33 6.05 24.75 2.56
CA ARG A 33 6.15 25.93 1.68
C ARG A 33 4.87 26.76 1.67
N ILE A 34 3.70 26.13 1.64
CA ILE A 34 2.41 26.84 1.72
C ILE A 34 2.27 27.58 3.07
N ILE A 35 2.72 26.98 4.18
CA ILE A 35 2.68 27.62 5.51
C ILE A 35 3.64 28.81 5.57
N GLU A 36 4.84 28.70 5.00
CA GLU A 36 5.81 29.81 4.93
C GLU A 36 5.27 30.99 4.10
N LEU A 37 4.60 30.69 2.99
CA LEU A 37 3.96 31.72 2.17
C LEU A 37 2.83 32.40 2.95
N GLU A 38 1.97 31.64 3.64
CA GLU A 38 0.91 32.21 4.48
C GLU A 38 1.42 33.03 5.67
N ALA A 39 2.63 32.74 6.15
CA ALA A 39 3.27 33.54 7.18
C ALA A 39 3.83 34.87 6.64
N THR A 40 4.08 34.95 5.33
CA THR A 40 4.64 36.12 4.67
C THR A 40 3.56 37.04 4.11
N ASP A 41 2.42 36.47 3.67
CA ASP A 41 1.31 37.21 3.10
C ASP A 41 -0.03 36.71 3.67
N GLU A 42 -0.75 37.60 4.37
CA GLU A 42 -1.99 37.26 5.09
C GLU A 42 -3.19 37.08 4.14
N ASN A 43 -3.07 37.53 2.88
CA ASN A 43 -4.16 37.52 1.89
C ASN A 43 -3.87 36.61 0.68
N ILE A 44 -3.25 35.46 0.95
CA ILE A 44 -2.97 34.46 -0.09
C ILE A 44 -4.24 33.96 -0.76
N THR A 45 -4.31 34.23 -2.06
CA THR A 45 -5.34 33.73 -2.98
C THR A 45 -4.82 32.51 -3.74
N TYR A 46 -5.72 31.68 -4.23
CA TYR A 46 -5.40 30.46 -4.99
C TYR A 46 -4.50 30.74 -6.22
N SER A 47 -4.72 31.86 -6.92
CA SER A 47 -3.89 32.28 -8.05
C SER A 47 -2.45 32.61 -7.65
N THR A 48 -2.24 33.24 -6.50
CA THR A 48 -0.91 33.54 -5.96
C THR A 48 -0.13 32.27 -5.64
N LEU A 49 -0.82 31.22 -5.16
CA LEU A 49 -0.20 29.91 -4.95
C LEU A 49 0.18 29.24 -6.27
N GLU A 50 -0.67 29.32 -7.30
CA GLU A 50 -0.34 28.81 -8.63
C GLU A 50 0.81 29.57 -9.29
N ASP A 51 0.94 30.87 -9.08
CA ASP A 51 2.03 31.67 -9.64
C ASP A 51 3.39 31.36 -8.97
N ILE A 52 3.40 31.17 -7.65
CA ILE A 52 4.63 30.93 -6.87
C ILE A 52 5.08 29.46 -6.87
N LEU A 53 4.12 28.53 -6.77
CA LEU A 53 4.40 27.09 -6.69
C LEU A 53 4.19 26.39 -8.04
N GLY A 54 3.57 27.04 -9.03
CA GLY A 54 3.14 26.40 -10.26
C GLY A 54 1.77 25.72 -10.11
N SER A 55 1.18 25.33 -11.25
CA SER A 55 -0.04 24.51 -11.24
C SER A 55 0.24 23.20 -10.50
N PRO A 56 -0.74 22.64 -9.74
CA PRO A 56 -0.62 21.33 -9.11
C PRO A 56 -0.09 20.23 -10.04
N THR A 57 -0.43 20.32 -11.32
CA THR A 57 -0.03 19.38 -12.38
C THR A 57 1.41 19.59 -12.84
N GLU A 58 1.83 20.85 -13.02
CA GLU A 58 3.19 21.20 -13.43
C GLU A 58 4.19 20.91 -12.31
N LEU A 59 3.85 21.24 -11.06
CA LEU A 59 4.65 20.92 -9.89
C LEU A 59 4.88 19.40 -9.75
N LEU A 60 3.85 18.59 -10.01
CA LEU A 60 3.99 17.13 -10.01
C LEU A 60 4.86 16.66 -11.17
N ASN A 61 4.68 17.22 -12.36
CA ASN A 61 5.43 16.84 -13.55
C ASN A 61 6.92 17.19 -13.41
N ASP A 62 7.22 18.37 -12.89
CA ASP A 62 8.58 18.81 -12.57
C ASP A 62 9.20 17.91 -11.50
N TYR A 63 8.43 17.59 -10.44
CA TYR A 63 8.88 16.65 -9.42
C TYR A 63 9.20 15.27 -10.00
N TYR A 64 8.33 14.68 -10.83
CA TYR A 64 8.58 13.36 -11.43
C TYR A 64 9.69 13.38 -12.49
N THR A 65 9.91 14.52 -13.16
CA THR A 65 10.97 14.69 -14.16
C THR A 65 12.34 14.87 -13.52
N ASN A 66 12.41 15.62 -12.41
CA ASN A 66 13.64 15.86 -11.65
C ASN A 66 13.92 14.78 -10.60
N VAL A 67 12.94 13.92 -10.31
CA VAL A 67 13.11 12.82 -9.38
C VAL A 67 14.13 11.83 -9.93
N ASP A 68 15.13 11.57 -9.10
CA ASP A 68 16.29 10.79 -9.46
C ASP A 68 15.92 9.37 -9.94
N THR A 69 16.67 8.86 -10.90
CA THR A 69 16.47 7.53 -11.49
C THR A 69 16.51 6.44 -10.40
N GLU A 70 17.25 6.70 -9.32
CA GLU A 70 17.33 5.85 -8.13
C GLU A 70 15.97 5.64 -7.43
N TYR A 71 15.13 6.68 -7.35
CA TYR A 71 13.78 6.54 -6.78
C TYR A 71 12.88 5.68 -7.67
N LEU A 72 12.94 5.89 -8.99
CA LEU A 72 12.19 5.08 -9.95
C LEU A 72 12.64 3.62 -9.87
N LEU A 73 13.93 3.36 -9.74
CA LEU A 73 14.50 2.02 -9.52
C LEU A 73 14.01 1.39 -8.22
N LYS A 74 14.04 2.13 -7.10
CA LYS A 74 13.53 1.66 -5.79
C LYS A 74 12.05 1.33 -5.86
N ARG A 75 11.24 2.16 -6.52
CA ARG A 75 9.80 1.91 -6.71
C ARG A 75 9.57 0.66 -7.56
N LEU A 76 10.32 0.50 -8.65
CA LEU A 76 10.23 -0.66 -9.54
C LEU A 76 10.64 -1.96 -8.82
N HIS A 77 11.70 -1.91 -8.00
CA HIS A 77 12.18 -3.05 -7.23
C HIS A 77 11.20 -3.43 -6.11
N THR A 78 10.61 -2.44 -5.43
CA THR A 78 9.61 -2.65 -4.37
C THR A 78 8.40 -3.41 -4.91
N THR A 79 7.90 -3.05 -6.09
CA THR A 79 6.77 -3.74 -6.71
C THR A 79 7.08 -5.21 -7.02
N LYS A 80 8.31 -5.51 -7.45
CA LYS A 80 8.75 -6.90 -7.68
C LYS A 80 8.84 -7.70 -6.38
N ILE A 81 9.43 -7.13 -5.33
CA ILE A 81 9.52 -7.78 -4.01
C ILE A 81 8.13 -8.07 -3.47
N VAL A 82 7.23 -7.09 -3.47
CA VAL A 82 5.87 -7.24 -2.92
C VAL A 82 5.13 -8.37 -3.64
N ARG A 83 5.24 -8.44 -4.98
CA ARG A 83 4.62 -9.52 -5.76
C ARG A 83 5.20 -10.89 -5.38
N GLY A 84 6.51 -10.99 -5.20
CA GLY A 84 7.17 -12.23 -4.75
C GLY A 84 6.73 -12.68 -3.35
N VAL A 85 6.65 -11.75 -2.40
CA VAL A 85 6.19 -12.04 -1.03
C VAL A 85 4.75 -12.55 -1.03
N VAL A 86 3.86 -11.96 -1.83
CA VAL A 86 2.47 -12.43 -1.96
C VAL A 86 2.42 -13.88 -2.47
N PHE A 87 3.22 -14.22 -3.49
CA PHE A 87 3.30 -15.60 -3.99
C PHE A 87 3.80 -16.58 -2.93
N ILE A 88 4.82 -16.20 -2.16
CA ILE A 88 5.35 -17.04 -1.07
C ILE A 88 4.28 -17.30 -0.02
N ILE A 89 3.54 -16.27 0.41
CA ILE A 89 2.44 -16.41 1.37
C ILE A 89 1.35 -17.34 0.83
N LEU A 90 1.02 -17.24 -0.45
CA LEU A 90 0.02 -18.08 -1.11
C LEU A 90 0.44 -19.55 -1.12
N ILE A 91 1.69 -19.83 -1.45
CA ILE A 91 2.26 -21.19 -1.41
C ILE A 91 2.23 -21.75 0.02
N LEU A 92 2.63 -20.94 1.01
CA LEU A 92 2.58 -21.35 2.42
C LEU A 92 1.15 -21.65 2.88
N ALA A 93 0.18 -20.83 2.50
CA ALA A 93 -1.22 -21.05 2.82
C ALA A 93 -1.74 -22.37 2.22
N ILE A 94 -1.42 -22.64 0.95
CA ILE A 94 -1.78 -23.91 0.30
C ILE A 94 -1.13 -25.08 1.05
N SER A 95 0.17 -25.00 1.35
CA SER A 95 0.88 -26.08 2.04
C SER A 95 0.29 -26.38 3.42
N ALA A 96 -0.05 -25.34 4.20
CA ALA A 96 -0.69 -25.48 5.50
C ALA A 96 -2.07 -26.14 5.37
N PHE A 97 -2.84 -25.75 4.34
CA PHE A 97 -4.14 -26.34 4.06
C PHE A 97 -4.01 -27.83 3.72
N THR A 98 -3.06 -28.20 2.86
CA THR A 98 -2.78 -29.59 2.50
C THR A 98 -2.41 -30.44 3.72
N VAL A 99 -1.54 -29.94 4.60
CA VAL A 99 -1.16 -30.65 5.84
C VAL A 99 -2.37 -30.86 6.74
N LYS A 100 -3.21 -29.83 6.92
CA LYS A 100 -4.44 -29.95 7.71
C LYS A 100 -5.40 -30.98 7.14
N SER A 101 -5.68 -30.91 5.84
CA SER A 101 -6.53 -31.90 5.16
C SER A 101 -5.99 -33.32 5.28
N CYS A 102 -4.66 -33.50 5.24
CA CYS A 102 -4.03 -34.81 5.39
C CYS A 102 -4.23 -35.41 6.80
N LEU A 103 -4.07 -34.58 7.85
CA LEU A 103 -4.30 -35.02 9.23
C LEU A 103 -5.76 -35.42 9.48
N ASP A 104 -6.71 -34.63 8.96
CA ASP A 104 -8.14 -34.93 9.10
C ASP A 104 -8.47 -36.27 8.43
N ILE A 105 -7.91 -36.54 7.24
CA ILE A 105 -8.07 -37.82 6.54
C ILE A 105 -7.48 -38.97 7.37
N MET A 106 -6.27 -38.80 7.91
CA MET A 106 -5.62 -39.86 8.71
C MET A 106 -6.46 -40.22 9.95
N SER A 107 -6.95 -39.21 10.67
CA SER A 107 -7.82 -39.41 11.82
C SER A 107 -9.16 -40.07 11.46
N TYR A 108 -9.71 -39.76 10.28
CA TYR A 108 -10.91 -40.42 9.76
C TYR A 108 -10.69 -41.91 9.51
N TYR A 109 -9.54 -42.30 8.93
CA TYR A 109 -9.20 -43.70 8.70
C TYR A 109 -9.03 -44.48 10.01
N GLU A 110 -8.36 -43.89 11.00
CA GLU A 110 -8.18 -44.52 12.32
C GLU A 110 -9.53 -44.76 13.03
N GLY A 111 -10.41 -43.76 13.01
CA GLY A 111 -11.76 -43.89 13.57
C GLY A 111 -12.59 -44.98 12.89
N LYS A 112 -12.50 -45.09 11.56
CA LYS A 112 -13.20 -46.13 10.79
C LYS A 112 -12.70 -47.53 11.10
N GLN A 113 -11.38 -47.71 11.23
CA GLN A 113 -10.79 -49.00 11.60
C GLN A 113 -11.20 -49.44 13.02
N ALA A 114 -11.20 -48.50 13.97
CA ALA A 114 -11.65 -48.76 15.33
C ALA A 114 -13.13 -49.18 15.39
N TYR A 115 -13.99 -48.56 14.57
CA TYR A 115 -15.41 -48.93 14.47
C TYR A 115 -15.60 -50.35 13.92
N ILE A 116 -14.94 -50.69 12.81
CA ILE A 116 -15.03 -52.03 12.19
C ILE A 116 -14.54 -53.10 13.17
N ASN A 117 -13.40 -52.87 13.83
CA ASN A 117 -12.85 -53.81 14.79
C ASN A 117 -13.78 -54.04 15.98
N ARG A 118 -14.50 -53.00 16.43
CA ARG A 118 -15.50 -53.11 17.50
C ARG A 118 -16.70 -53.96 17.10
N GLU A 119 -17.20 -53.83 15.86
CA GLU A 119 -18.30 -54.67 15.37
C GLU A 119 -17.89 -56.14 15.26
N ILE A 120 -16.67 -56.45 14.82
CA ILE A 120 -16.17 -57.84 14.72
C ILE A 120 -16.14 -58.52 16.10
N ILE A 121 -15.64 -57.84 17.14
CA ILE A 121 -15.55 -58.38 18.51
C ILE A 121 -16.93 -58.68 19.13
N ILE A 122 -18.01 -58.04 18.67
CA ILE A 122 -19.36 -58.23 19.23
C ILE A 122 -20.06 -59.48 18.62
N ILE A 123 -19.60 -59.95 17.46
CA ILE A 123 -20.22 -61.05 16.70
C ILE A 123 -19.59 -62.42 17.04
N GLU A 124 -18.35 -62.42 17.56
CA GLU A 124 -17.61 -63.60 18.06
C GLU A 124 -18.00 -63.95 19.51
#